data_AF-A0A4R4BKW0-F1
#
_entry.id   AF-A0A4R4BKW0-F1
#
_cell.length_a   1.000
_cell.length_b   1.000
_cell.length_c   1.000
_cell.angle_alpha   90.00
_cell.angle_beta   90.00
_cell.angle_gamma   90.00
#
_symmetry.space_group_name_H-M   'P 1'
#
loop_
_entity.id
_entity.type
_entity.pdbx_description
1 polymer ?
#
loop_
_entity_poly.entity_id
_entity_poly.type
_entity_poly.pdbx_seq_one_letter_code
_entity_poly.pdbx_strand_id
1 'polypeptide(L)' 'MQKVYFTKFEEKDFNLYFQLVSNEQVIEQITERTIPLDEAQNDFTRLLKRN' A
#
# COMPACT_ATOMS: atom_id res chain seq x y z
N MET A 1 4.13 -24.80 -7.98
CA MET A 1 4.30 -23.51 -7.28
C MET A 1 4.61 -22.44 -8.32
N GLN A 2 3.82 -21.37 -8.37
CA GLN A 2 4.16 -20.21 -9.19
C GLN A 2 5.34 -19.46 -8.54
N LYS A 3 6.28 -18.99 -9.38
CA LYS A 3 7.37 -18.13 -8.94
C LYS A 3 6.82 -16.72 -8.78
N VAL A 4 7.00 -16.14 -7.60
CA VAL A 4 6.65 -14.74 -7.31
C VAL A 4 7.93 -13.92 -7.35
N TYR A 5 7.87 -12.76 -7.99
CA TYR A 5 8.98 -11.82 -8.09
C TYR A 5 8.59 -10.51 -7.39
N PHE A 6 9.53 -9.93 -6.65
CA PHE A 6 9.34 -8.68 -5.94
C PHE A 6 10.11 -7.56 -6.64
N THR A 7 9.45 -6.44 -6.87
CA THR A 7 10.04 -5.22 -7.44
C THR A 7 9.79 -4.05 -6.49
N LYS A 8 10.61 -3.00 -6.59
CA LYS A 8 10.37 -1.75 -5.86
C LYS A 8 9.09 -1.08 -6.38
N PHE A 9 8.45 -0.29 -5.53
CA PHE A 9 7.24 0.44 -5.90
C PHE A 9 7.52 1.55 -6.91
N GLU A 10 6.60 1.77 -7.83
CA GLU A 10 6.61 2.91 -8.76
C GLU A 10 5.34 3.76 -8.56
N GLU A 11 5.34 5.00 -9.04
CA GLU A 11 4.19 5.92 -8.89
C GLU A 11 2.87 5.32 -9.40
N LYS A 12 2.93 4.53 -10.46
CA LYS A 12 1.76 3.86 -11.06
C LYS A 12 1.11 2.81 -10.14
N ASP A 13 1.82 2.32 -9.13
CA ASP A 13 1.36 1.24 -8.25
C ASP A 13 0.46 1.75 -7.12
N PHE A 14 0.25 3.08 -7.00
CA PHE A 14 -0.54 3.67 -5.93
C PHE A 14 -1.95 3.08 -5.83
N ASN A 15 -2.62 2.84 -6.96
CA ASN A 15 -3.99 2.30 -6.94
C ASN A 15 -4.04 0.89 -6.34
N LEU A 16 -3.04 0.04 -6.65
CA LEU A 16 -2.95 -1.32 -6.09
C LEU A 16 -2.60 -1.27 -4.60
N TYR A 17 -1.69 -0.38 -4.22
CA TYR A 17 -1.37 -0.11 -2.82
C TYR A 17 -2.61 0.34 -2.03
N PHE A 18 -3.36 1.31 -2.57
CA PHE A 18 -4.55 1.87 -1.92
C PHE A 18 -5.65 0.82 -1.75
N GLN A 19 -5.86 -0.06 -2.72
CA GLN A 19 -6.81 -1.18 -2.59
C GLN A 19 -6.50 -2.10 -1.41
N LEU A 20 -5.22 -2.26 -1.04
CA LEU A 20 -4.82 -3.08 0.10
C LEU A 20 -5.06 -2.36 1.43
N VAL A 21 -4.65 -1.09 1.54
CA VAL A 21 -4.72 -0.33 2.80
C VAL A 21 -6.10 0.27 3.09
N SER A 22 -6.95 0.40 2.07
CA SER A 22 -8.35 0.81 2.24
C SER A 22 -9.29 -0.35 2.56
N ASN A 23 -8.82 -1.60 2.43
CA ASN A 23 -9.62 -2.77 2.76
C ASN A 23 -9.61 -3.00 4.27
N GLU A 24 -10.75 -2.77 4.92
CA GLU A 24 -10.89 -2.88 6.38
C GLU A 24 -10.50 -4.27 6.89
N GLN A 25 -10.91 -5.34 6.21
CA GLN A 25 -10.61 -6.72 6.64
C GLN A 25 -9.11 -7.04 6.58
N VAL A 26 -8.39 -6.46 5.62
CA VAL A 26 -6.94 -6.63 5.49
C VAL A 26 -6.22 -5.79 6.52
N ILE A 27 -6.67 -4.54 6.67
CA ILE A 27 -5.94 -3.57 7.47
C ILE A 27 -6.20 -3.73 8.96
N GLU A 28 -7.37 -4.22 9.39
CA GLU A 28 -7.66 -4.61 10.79
C GLU A 28 -6.63 -5.61 11.35
N GLN A 29 -6.03 -6.44 10.49
CA GLN A 29 -5.00 -7.41 10.87
C GLN A 29 -3.60 -6.79 11.00
N ILE A 30 -3.40 -5.58 10.49
CA ILE A 30 -2.11 -4.88 10.43
C ILE A 30 -2.14 -3.65 11.35
N THR A 31 -3.26 -2.94 11.42
CA THR A 31 -3.51 -1.70 12.15
C THR A 31 -4.98 -1.59 12.56
N GLU A 32 -5.28 -0.91 13.65
CA GLU A 32 -6.63 -0.85 14.24
C GLU A 32 -7.67 -0.05 13.42
N ARG A 33 -7.28 0.59 12.31
CA ARG A 33 -8.17 1.42 11.48
C ARG A 33 -7.75 1.44 10.01
N THR A 34 -8.71 1.72 9.13
CA THR A 34 -8.45 1.97 7.71
C THR A 34 -7.66 3.24 7.48
N ILE A 35 -6.81 3.21 6.45
CA ILE A 35 -6.01 4.36 6.05
C ILE A 35 -6.82 5.17 5.02
N PRO A 36 -7.23 6.41 5.34
CA PRO A 36 -7.92 7.27 4.39
C PRO A 36 -7.00 7.69 3.24
N LEU A 37 -7.59 8.10 2.12
CA LEU A 37 -6.88 8.42 0.87
C LEU A 37 -5.69 9.38 1.07
N ASP A 38 -5.89 10.46 1.83
CA ASP A 38 -4.85 11.47 2.07
C ASP A 38 -3.66 10.92 2.87
N GLU A 39 -3.93 10.05 3.86
CA GLU A 39 -2.89 9.36 4.63
C GLU A 39 -2.15 8.36 3.74
N ALA A 40 -2.88 7.57 2.96
CA ALA A 40 -2.31 6.58 2.04
C ALA A 40 -1.42 7.23 0.98
N GLN A 41 -1.81 8.41 0.46
CA GLN A 41 -1.02 9.13 -0.53
C GLN A 41 0.29 9.69 0.06
N ASN A 42 0.25 10.20 1.29
CA ASN A 42 1.44 10.65 2.00
C ASN A 42 2.40 9.48 2.30
N ASP A 43 1.86 8.35 2.75
CA ASP A 43 2.67 7.17 3.07
C ASP A 43 3.26 6.52 1.81
N PHE A 44 2.50 6.44 0.72
CA PHE A 44 3.03 5.97 -0.55
C PHE A 44 4.12 6.88 -1.11
N THR A 45 3.95 8.20 -0.98
CA THR A 45 5.00 9.16 -1.38
C THR A 45 6.28 8.98 -0.55
N ARG A 46 6.17 8.68 0.75
CA ARG A 46 7.32 8.36 1.61
C ARG A 46 7.98 7.05 1.21
N LEU A 47 7.19 6.03 0.82
CA LEU A 47 7.70 4.75 0.31
C LEU A 47 8.51 4.96 -0.96
N LEU A 48 7.99 5.71 -1.93
CA LEU A 48 8.71 6.01 -3.18
C LEU A 48 10.02 6.76 -2.94
N LYS A 49 10.05 7.69 -1.97
CA LYS A 49 11.28 8.42 -1.60
C LYS A 49 12.33 7.56 -0.89
N ARG A 50 11.93 6.42 -0.32
CA ARG A 50 12.79 5.49 0.43
C ARG A 50 13.25 4.29 -0.38
N ASN A 51 12.77 4.15 -1.62
CA ASN A 51 13.23 3.13 -2.56
C ASN A 51 14.73 3.19 -2.80
#